data_AF-A0A382N1G1-F1
#
_entry.id   AF-A0A382N1G1-F1
#
_cell.length_a   1.000
_cell.length_b   1.000
_cell.length_c   1.000
_cell.angle_alpha   90.00
_cell.angle_beta   90.00
_cell.angle_gamma   90.00
#
_symmetry.space_group_name_H-M   'P 1'
#
loop_
_entity.id
_entity.type
_entity.pdbx_description
1 polymer ?
#
loop_
_entity_poly.entity_id
_entity_poly.type
_entity_poly.pdbx_seq_one_letter_code
_entity_poly.pdbx_strand_id
1 'polypeptide(L)'
;LGGGIYSENPLSGVSGSGLTTYSSSDVTVASVNEATGVVTFLNPGTVTITARNSGDAQHYSGSAFYDFTVRKADQALVFSMDSASSAFTVDGIYSGNTLSGVRGTGNTAFKSSDANISIVDIETGVVSFVSSGMVVITATNPGDNYYNSDSSSYEFKTSITPVAKDAKFEQDLMPKDISTKCGTLSATDEEGDALTYVVASNGSLGTATFSKPTESLVCYSTNSGLVSSGLDSFTYKVSDGVSDSNVATVQWDFHTDPLYVHQWHLENKGQSNFASSNGKAGEDIQVTGSISNGYTGKSVTVAVVDSGLEIDHEDLSSNVVPGGSYNFVDDGSDPTSSNSSGDHGTAVAGLIGSRGWNDLGGRGVAPKVSLKGF
;
A
#
# COMPACT_ATOMS: atom_id res chain seq x y z
N LEU A 1 -26.06 -45.69 -10.16
CA LEU A 1 -26.51 -44.39 -10.72
C LEU A 1 -27.69 -44.68 -11.64
N GLY A 2 -28.69 -43.80 -11.70
CA GLY A 2 -29.89 -44.01 -12.53
C GLY A 2 -29.53 -44.38 -13.98
N GLY A 3 -30.21 -45.38 -14.54
CA GLY A 3 -29.95 -45.93 -15.88
C GLY A 3 -29.09 -47.20 -15.94
N GLY A 4 -28.65 -47.74 -14.80
CA GLY A 4 -27.95 -49.03 -14.73
C GLY A 4 -28.89 -50.23 -14.91
N ILE A 5 -28.39 -51.30 -15.53
CA ILE A 5 -29.07 -52.59 -15.63
C ILE A 5 -28.34 -53.60 -14.75
N TYR A 6 -29.08 -54.34 -13.93
CA TYR A 6 -28.58 -55.49 -13.19
C TYR A 6 -29.22 -56.76 -13.73
N SER A 7 -28.42 -57.59 -14.39
CA SER A 7 -28.88 -58.81 -15.08
C SER A 7 -28.56 -60.11 -14.34
N GLU A 8 -27.80 -60.04 -13.24
CA GLU A 8 -27.38 -61.21 -12.49
C GLU A 8 -28.31 -61.47 -11.31
N ASN A 9 -29.42 -62.16 -11.53
CA ASN A 9 -30.26 -62.66 -10.44
C ASN A 9 -30.08 -64.18 -10.24
N PRO A 10 -28.96 -64.65 -9.68
CA PRO A 10 -28.79 -66.07 -9.41
C PRO A 10 -29.75 -66.51 -8.31
N LEU A 11 -30.89 -67.10 -8.71
CA LEU A 11 -31.80 -67.75 -7.80
C LEU A 11 -31.35 -69.20 -7.58
N SER A 12 -31.06 -69.57 -6.33
CA SER A 12 -30.65 -70.92 -5.95
C SER A 12 -31.60 -71.52 -4.90
N GLY A 13 -31.62 -72.85 -4.77
CA GLY A 13 -32.48 -73.55 -3.80
C GLY A 13 -33.95 -73.69 -4.20
N VAL A 14 -34.31 -73.45 -5.47
CA VAL A 14 -35.67 -73.69 -5.99
C VAL A 14 -35.94 -75.20 -6.03
N SER A 15 -36.96 -75.65 -5.30
CA SER A 15 -37.45 -77.03 -5.34
C SER A 15 -38.84 -77.06 -5.99
N GLY A 16 -39.06 -78.01 -6.90
CA GLY A 16 -40.28 -78.11 -7.70
C GLY A 16 -40.22 -77.42 -9.06
N SER A 17 -41.24 -77.63 -9.89
CA SER A 17 -41.35 -77.13 -11.28
C SER A 17 -42.24 -75.88 -11.43
N GLY A 18 -42.52 -75.17 -10.33
CA GLY A 18 -43.33 -73.95 -10.34
C GLY A 18 -42.68 -72.84 -11.16
N LEU A 19 -43.50 -71.93 -11.71
CA LEU A 19 -42.99 -70.78 -12.45
C LEU A 19 -42.40 -69.76 -11.46
N THR A 20 -41.20 -69.27 -11.77
CA THR A 20 -40.57 -68.16 -11.03
C THR A 20 -40.90 -66.83 -11.71
N THR A 21 -41.45 -65.88 -10.95
CA THR A 21 -41.67 -64.50 -11.40
C THR A 21 -40.97 -63.50 -10.48
N TYR A 22 -40.60 -62.36 -11.05
CA TYR A 22 -39.94 -61.27 -10.32
C TYR A 22 -40.84 -60.05 -10.23
N SER A 23 -40.84 -59.39 -9.08
CA SER A 23 -41.60 -58.16 -8.84
C SER A 23 -40.76 -57.14 -8.07
N SER A 24 -41.06 -55.86 -8.29
CA SER A 24 -40.41 -54.74 -7.61
C SER A 24 -41.40 -54.11 -6.64
N SER A 25 -40.95 -53.78 -5.43
CA SER A 25 -41.78 -53.07 -4.44
C SER A 25 -42.09 -51.63 -4.85
N ASP A 26 -41.26 -51.03 -5.70
CA ASP A 26 -41.44 -49.68 -6.24
C ASP A 26 -40.86 -49.59 -7.66
N VAL A 27 -41.76 -49.71 -8.64
CA VAL A 27 -41.41 -49.64 -10.07
C VAL A 27 -40.95 -48.25 -10.51
N THR A 28 -41.12 -47.22 -9.70
CA THR A 28 -40.60 -45.87 -9.98
C THR A 28 -39.12 -45.75 -9.60
N VAL A 29 -38.63 -46.54 -8.64
CA VAL A 29 -37.21 -46.61 -8.25
C VAL A 29 -36.46 -47.60 -9.13
N ALA A 30 -37.00 -48.82 -9.30
CA ALA A 30 -36.46 -49.80 -10.24
C ALA A 30 -37.55 -50.71 -10.80
N SER A 31 -37.56 -50.91 -12.11
CA SER A 31 -38.40 -51.91 -12.75
C SER A 31 -37.65 -53.24 -12.85
N VAL A 32 -38.37 -54.36 -12.84
CA VAL A 32 -37.79 -55.69 -13.02
C VAL A 32 -38.58 -56.44 -14.09
N ASN A 33 -37.88 -57.10 -15.01
CA ASN A 33 -38.54 -57.99 -15.96
C ASN A 33 -39.06 -59.23 -15.23
N GLU A 34 -40.37 -59.47 -15.32
CA GLU A 34 -41.05 -60.52 -14.57
C GLU A 34 -40.51 -61.93 -14.85
N ALA A 35 -40.03 -62.20 -16.07
CA ALA A 35 -39.57 -63.53 -16.48
C ALA A 35 -38.06 -63.72 -16.33
N THR A 36 -37.27 -62.67 -16.62
CA THR A 36 -35.80 -62.79 -16.66
C THR A 36 -35.13 -62.27 -15.39
N GLY A 37 -35.85 -61.51 -14.55
CA GLY A 37 -35.30 -60.88 -13.36
C GLY A 37 -34.41 -59.66 -13.65
N VAL A 38 -34.17 -59.28 -14.89
CA VAL A 38 -33.32 -58.12 -15.20
C VAL A 38 -33.93 -56.85 -14.60
N VAL A 39 -33.17 -56.18 -13.74
CA VAL A 39 -33.58 -54.97 -13.03
C VAL A 39 -33.03 -53.74 -13.75
N THR A 40 -33.88 -52.75 -13.99
CA THR A 40 -33.51 -51.44 -14.54
C THR A 40 -33.72 -50.37 -13.48
N PHE A 41 -32.67 -49.65 -13.10
CA PHE A 41 -32.75 -48.58 -12.12
C PHE A 41 -33.21 -47.27 -12.77
N LEU A 42 -34.25 -46.66 -12.22
CA LEU A 42 -34.89 -45.47 -12.77
C LEU A 42 -34.60 -44.25 -11.91
N ASN A 43 -35.05 -44.24 -10.66
CA ASN A 43 -34.90 -43.11 -9.74
C ASN A 43 -34.14 -43.51 -8.46
N PRO A 44 -33.46 -42.56 -7.79
CA PRO A 44 -32.90 -42.80 -6.47
C PRO A 44 -33.96 -43.18 -5.44
N GLY A 45 -33.63 -44.14 -4.57
CA GLY A 45 -34.54 -44.72 -3.60
C GLY A 45 -34.10 -46.12 -3.18
N THR A 46 -34.82 -46.70 -2.22
CA THR A 46 -34.63 -48.09 -1.81
C THR A 46 -35.78 -48.92 -2.34
N VAL A 47 -35.47 -50.07 -2.96
CA VAL A 47 -36.44 -50.96 -3.57
C VAL A 47 -36.08 -52.40 -3.29
N THR A 48 -37.09 -53.21 -2.97
CA THR A 48 -36.96 -54.64 -2.75
C THR A 48 -37.39 -55.38 -4.01
N ILE A 49 -36.52 -56.23 -4.54
CA ILE A 49 -36.86 -57.14 -5.64
C ILE A 49 -37.18 -58.50 -5.04
N THR A 50 -38.38 -59.01 -5.34
CA THR A 50 -38.87 -60.30 -4.84
C THR A 50 -38.98 -61.28 -5.99
N ALA A 51 -38.28 -62.41 -5.88
CA ALA A 51 -38.49 -63.59 -6.71
C ALA A 51 -39.49 -64.51 -6.02
N ARG A 52 -40.56 -64.90 -6.71
CA ARG A 52 -41.58 -65.81 -6.19
C ARG A 52 -41.69 -67.03 -7.08
N ASN A 53 -41.61 -68.22 -6.51
CA ASN A 53 -41.95 -69.46 -7.19
C ASN A 53 -43.36 -69.90 -6.78
N SER A 54 -44.20 -70.24 -7.75
CA SER A 54 -45.60 -70.64 -7.49
C SER A 54 -45.74 -71.95 -6.73
N GLY A 55 -44.69 -72.75 -6.62
CA GLY A 55 -44.77 -74.14 -6.18
C GLY A 55 -45.40 -75.04 -7.25
N ASP A 56 -45.59 -76.31 -6.90
CA ASP A 56 -46.21 -77.34 -7.72
C ASP A 56 -47.06 -78.31 -6.84
N ALA A 57 -47.45 -79.46 -7.38
CA ALA A 57 -48.26 -80.45 -6.65
C ALA A 57 -47.55 -81.06 -5.41
N GLN A 58 -46.23 -80.90 -5.29
CA GLN A 58 -45.40 -81.47 -4.23
C GLN A 58 -44.69 -80.40 -3.38
N HIS A 59 -44.69 -79.13 -3.79
CA HIS A 59 -44.01 -78.02 -3.13
C HIS A 59 -44.91 -76.79 -3.00
N TYR A 60 -45.01 -76.20 -1.81
CA TYR A 60 -45.69 -74.93 -1.60
C TYR A 60 -44.95 -73.76 -2.28
N SER A 61 -45.65 -72.65 -2.55
CA SER A 61 -45.02 -71.44 -3.08
C SER A 61 -43.97 -70.87 -2.12
N GLY A 62 -42.84 -70.43 -2.65
CA GLY A 62 -41.75 -69.81 -1.88
C GLY A 62 -41.34 -68.46 -2.47
N SER A 63 -40.65 -67.64 -1.68
CA SER A 63 -40.12 -66.36 -2.13
C SER A 63 -38.75 -66.06 -1.54
N ALA A 64 -37.93 -65.35 -2.31
CA ALA A 64 -36.67 -64.76 -1.86
C ALA A 64 -36.64 -63.29 -2.28
N PHE A 65 -35.95 -62.45 -1.51
CA PHE A 65 -35.87 -61.01 -1.79
C PHE A 65 -34.49 -60.45 -1.47
N TYR A 66 -34.19 -59.31 -2.08
CA TYR A 66 -32.98 -58.54 -1.85
C TYR A 66 -33.27 -57.06 -2.10
N ASP A 67 -32.53 -56.18 -1.42
CA ASP A 67 -32.74 -54.74 -1.48
C ASP A 67 -31.67 -54.07 -2.33
N PHE A 68 -32.12 -53.15 -3.19
CA PHE A 68 -31.26 -52.17 -3.83
C PHE A 68 -31.45 -50.80 -3.22
N THR A 69 -30.35 -50.08 -3.07
CA THR A 69 -30.36 -48.64 -2.80
C THR A 69 -29.73 -47.91 -3.96
N VAL A 70 -30.56 -47.22 -4.75
CA VAL A 70 -30.11 -46.34 -5.81
C VAL A 70 -29.83 -44.98 -5.18
N ARG A 71 -28.56 -44.56 -5.19
CA ARG A 71 -28.13 -43.25 -4.67
C ARG A 71 -28.14 -42.19 -5.77
N LYS A 72 -28.39 -40.94 -5.37
CA LYS A 72 -28.10 -39.76 -6.19
C LYS A 72 -26.59 -39.68 -6.49
N ALA A 73 -26.25 -39.10 -7.63
CA ALA A 73 -24.86 -38.79 -8.00
C ALA A 73 -24.40 -37.54 -7.26
N ASP A 74 -23.10 -37.47 -6.97
CA ASP A 74 -22.49 -36.22 -6.52
C ASP A 74 -22.22 -35.30 -7.72
N GLN A 75 -22.35 -34.01 -7.49
CA GLN A 75 -21.82 -32.97 -8.36
C GLN A 75 -20.58 -32.37 -7.69
N ALA A 76 -19.76 -31.63 -8.45
CA ALA A 76 -18.49 -31.08 -7.98
C ALA A 76 -18.37 -29.63 -8.43
N LEU A 77 -19.02 -28.74 -7.69
CA LEU A 77 -19.03 -27.30 -7.96
C LEU A 77 -17.63 -26.74 -7.72
N VAL A 78 -17.12 -26.06 -8.74
CA VAL A 78 -15.82 -25.40 -8.68
C VAL A 78 -15.94 -24.02 -9.30
N PHE A 79 -15.62 -22.99 -8.51
CA PHE A 79 -15.39 -21.66 -9.05
C PHE A 79 -14.18 -21.69 -9.98
N SER A 80 -14.29 -21.05 -11.15
CA SER A 80 -13.18 -20.94 -12.08
C SER A 80 -12.18 -19.83 -11.73
N MET A 81 -12.39 -19.16 -10.60
CA MET A 81 -11.47 -18.14 -10.11
C MET A 81 -10.24 -18.82 -9.51
N ASP A 82 -9.05 -18.32 -9.85
CA ASP A 82 -7.84 -18.68 -9.11
C ASP A 82 -7.93 -18.04 -7.72
N SER A 83 -7.90 -18.87 -6.68
CA SER A 83 -8.05 -18.52 -5.26
C SER A 83 -6.96 -17.58 -4.70
N ALA A 84 -6.09 -17.04 -5.55
CA ALA A 84 -5.11 -16.02 -5.19
C ALA A 84 -5.82 -14.67 -4.94
N SER A 85 -6.31 -14.50 -3.71
CA SER A 85 -6.73 -13.25 -3.05
C SER A 85 -6.95 -12.07 -4.00
N SER A 86 -8.12 -12.04 -4.63
CA SER A 86 -8.51 -10.89 -5.44
C SER A 86 -8.97 -9.79 -4.48
N ALA A 87 -8.07 -8.85 -4.22
CA ALA A 87 -8.35 -7.74 -3.33
C ALA A 87 -9.12 -6.65 -4.10
N PHE A 88 -10.14 -6.06 -3.46
CA PHE A 88 -11.01 -5.05 -4.07
C PHE A 88 -11.13 -3.81 -3.19
N THR A 89 -11.42 -2.67 -3.80
CA THR A 89 -11.77 -1.47 -3.05
C THR A 89 -13.25 -1.49 -2.66
N VAL A 90 -13.60 -0.79 -1.58
CA VAL A 90 -15.00 -0.45 -1.27
C VAL A 90 -15.64 0.24 -2.48
N ASP A 91 -16.95 0.03 -2.68
CA ASP A 91 -17.77 0.43 -3.85
C ASP A 91 -17.43 -0.31 -5.16
N GLY A 92 -16.47 -1.25 -5.13
CA GLY A 92 -16.15 -2.11 -6.27
C GLY A 92 -17.28 -3.09 -6.61
N ILE A 93 -17.32 -3.52 -7.88
CA ILE A 93 -18.23 -4.57 -8.37
C ILE A 93 -17.42 -5.71 -8.98
N TYR A 94 -17.78 -6.95 -8.65
CA TYR A 94 -17.24 -8.15 -9.27
C TYR A 94 -18.34 -8.97 -9.93
N SER A 95 -18.18 -9.25 -11.23
CA SER A 95 -19.14 -10.05 -12.02
C SER A 95 -18.53 -11.33 -12.62
N GLY A 96 -17.35 -11.74 -12.14
CA GLY A 96 -16.59 -12.88 -12.67
C GLY A 96 -16.99 -14.24 -12.09
N ASN A 97 -18.15 -14.33 -11.43
CA ASN A 97 -18.61 -15.54 -10.74
C ASN A 97 -19.06 -16.62 -11.72
N THR A 98 -18.10 -17.29 -12.33
CA THR A 98 -18.32 -18.44 -13.22
C THR A 98 -18.05 -19.75 -12.49
N LEU A 99 -19.01 -20.67 -12.58
CA LEU A 99 -18.98 -21.98 -11.95
C LEU A 99 -18.90 -23.09 -12.99
N SER A 100 -18.17 -24.13 -12.66
CA SER A 100 -18.11 -25.39 -13.41
C SER A 100 -18.60 -26.55 -12.55
N GLY A 101 -18.92 -27.68 -13.19
CA GLY A 101 -19.30 -28.90 -12.48
C GLY A 101 -20.74 -28.95 -11.94
N VAL A 102 -21.55 -27.92 -12.21
CA VAL A 102 -22.99 -27.91 -11.95
C VAL A 102 -23.68 -29.00 -12.77
N ARG A 103 -24.46 -29.85 -12.12
CA ARG A 103 -25.26 -30.91 -12.76
C ARG A 103 -26.71 -30.87 -12.28
N GLY A 104 -27.60 -31.48 -13.07
CA GLY A 104 -29.03 -31.50 -12.77
C GLY A 104 -29.75 -30.20 -13.11
N THR A 105 -30.99 -30.05 -12.64
CA THR A 105 -31.87 -28.90 -12.91
C THR A 105 -32.02 -27.95 -11.72
N GLY A 106 -31.28 -28.15 -10.63
CA GLY A 106 -31.29 -27.23 -9.48
C GLY A 106 -30.76 -25.85 -9.87
N ASN A 107 -31.42 -24.78 -9.45
CA ASN A 107 -30.92 -23.41 -9.65
C ASN A 107 -29.81 -23.12 -8.64
N THR A 108 -28.65 -22.72 -9.14
CA THR A 108 -27.53 -22.29 -8.29
C THR A 108 -27.86 -20.93 -7.67
N ALA A 109 -27.63 -20.79 -6.36
CA ALA A 109 -27.82 -19.56 -5.63
C ALA A 109 -26.49 -19.09 -5.00
N PHE A 110 -26.26 -17.78 -5.00
CA PHE A 110 -25.08 -17.15 -4.40
C PHE A 110 -25.42 -16.48 -3.07
N LYS A 111 -24.48 -16.54 -2.12
CA LYS A 111 -24.63 -15.94 -0.80
C LYS A 111 -23.31 -15.38 -0.30
N SER A 112 -23.38 -14.19 0.30
CA SER A 112 -22.29 -13.56 1.04
C SER A 112 -22.30 -14.01 2.50
N SER A 113 -21.13 -14.21 3.09
CA SER A 113 -20.98 -14.50 4.52
C SER A 113 -21.32 -13.30 5.41
N ASP A 114 -21.15 -12.08 4.92
CA ASP A 114 -21.49 -10.84 5.63
C ASP A 114 -22.02 -9.76 4.66
N ALA A 115 -23.30 -9.44 4.79
CA ALA A 115 -23.99 -8.45 3.95
C ALA A 115 -23.57 -6.99 4.24
N ASN A 116 -22.92 -6.72 5.38
CA ASN A 116 -22.38 -5.39 5.68
C ASN A 116 -21.06 -5.13 4.94
N ILE A 117 -20.34 -6.20 4.57
CA ILE A 117 -19.07 -6.13 3.84
C ILE A 117 -19.33 -6.27 2.33
N SER A 118 -20.15 -7.23 1.91
CA SER A 118 -20.54 -7.35 0.51
C SER A 118 -21.95 -7.89 0.31
N ILE A 119 -22.61 -7.39 -0.73
CA ILE A 119 -23.91 -7.86 -1.20
C ILE A 119 -23.66 -8.65 -2.48
N VAL A 120 -24.28 -9.82 -2.60
CA VAL A 120 -24.22 -10.64 -3.82
C VAL A 120 -25.63 -10.86 -4.35
N ASP A 121 -25.80 -10.67 -5.66
CA ASP A 121 -27.03 -11.02 -6.34
C ASP A 121 -27.20 -12.54 -6.37
N ILE A 122 -28.34 -13.02 -5.89
CA ILE A 122 -28.57 -14.44 -5.62
C ILE A 122 -28.57 -15.30 -6.90
N GLU A 123 -28.90 -14.73 -8.07
CA GLU A 123 -29.04 -15.48 -9.32
C GLU A 123 -27.83 -15.30 -10.25
N THR A 124 -27.36 -14.07 -10.39
CA THR A 124 -26.27 -13.70 -11.30
C THR A 124 -24.89 -13.84 -10.65
N GLY A 125 -24.83 -13.84 -9.32
CA GLY A 125 -23.57 -13.84 -8.57
C GLY A 125 -22.79 -12.54 -8.69
N VAL A 126 -23.38 -11.43 -9.16
CA VAL A 126 -22.68 -10.13 -9.14
C VAL A 126 -22.51 -9.66 -7.70
N VAL A 127 -21.29 -9.30 -7.31
CA VAL A 127 -20.91 -8.89 -5.96
C VAL A 127 -20.65 -7.39 -5.94
N SER A 128 -21.16 -6.69 -4.93
CA SER A 128 -20.88 -5.28 -4.64
C SER A 128 -20.27 -5.16 -3.24
N PHE A 129 -19.13 -4.49 -3.13
CA PHE A 129 -18.42 -4.30 -1.87
C PHE A 129 -18.89 -3.02 -1.16
N VAL A 130 -19.29 -3.13 0.10
CA VAL A 130 -19.96 -2.08 0.87
C VAL A 130 -19.06 -1.51 1.98
N SER A 131 -18.21 -2.34 2.56
CA SER A 131 -17.29 -1.95 3.64
C SER A 131 -16.03 -2.80 3.56
N SER A 132 -14.95 -2.41 4.23
CA SER A 132 -13.71 -3.17 4.28
C SER A 132 -13.82 -4.42 5.15
N GLY A 133 -12.94 -5.38 4.89
CA GLY A 133 -12.89 -6.66 5.61
C GLY A 133 -12.76 -7.87 4.68
N MET A 134 -12.87 -9.05 5.29
CA MET A 134 -12.82 -10.33 4.60
C MET A 134 -14.25 -10.86 4.43
N VAL A 135 -14.59 -11.33 3.23
CA VAL A 135 -15.93 -11.88 2.95
C VAL A 135 -15.84 -13.10 2.05
N VAL A 136 -16.63 -14.11 2.36
CA VAL A 136 -16.70 -15.37 1.60
C VAL A 136 -17.96 -15.36 0.76
N ILE A 137 -17.81 -15.61 -0.55
CA ILE A 137 -18.94 -15.84 -1.45
C ILE A 137 -19.08 -17.35 -1.64
N THR A 138 -20.27 -17.85 -1.34
CA THR A 138 -20.63 -19.26 -1.50
C THR A 138 -21.67 -19.41 -2.60
N ALA A 139 -21.42 -20.31 -3.54
CA ALA A 139 -22.44 -20.77 -4.48
C ALA A 139 -22.93 -22.15 -4.05
N THR A 140 -24.24 -22.33 -3.99
CA THR A 140 -24.87 -23.61 -3.64
C THR A 140 -25.81 -24.03 -4.75
N ASN A 141 -25.65 -25.26 -5.24
CA ASN A 141 -26.67 -25.92 -6.04
C ASN A 141 -27.40 -26.93 -5.15
N PRO A 142 -28.73 -26.86 -4.99
CA PRO A 142 -29.49 -27.79 -4.14
C PRO A 142 -29.54 -29.22 -4.72
N GLY A 143 -29.07 -29.42 -5.95
CA GLY A 143 -29.25 -30.66 -6.70
C GLY A 143 -30.68 -30.81 -7.19
N ASP A 144 -31.04 -32.05 -7.52
CA ASP A 144 -32.38 -32.41 -7.99
C ASP A 144 -32.69 -33.87 -7.59
N ASN A 145 -33.62 -34.54 -8.30
CA ASN A 145 -33.95 -35.93 -8.03
C ASN A 145 -32.80 -36.91 -8.29
N TYR A 146 -31.79 -36.52 -9.07
CA TYR A 146 -30.67 -37.37 -9.51
C TYR A 146 -29.32 -36.96 -8.92
N TYR A 147 -29.16 -35.69 -8.56
CA TYR A 147 -27.90 -35.13 -8.03
C TYR A 147 -28.06 -34.63 -6.59
N ASN A 148 -27.06 -34.90 -5.74
CA ASN A 148 -26.98 -34.34 -4.38
C ASN A 148 -26.68 -32.84 -4.43
N SER A 149 -27.05 -32.11 -3.36
CA SER A 149 -26.63 -30.72 -3.20
C SER A 149 -25.11 -30.64 -3.04
N ASP A 150 -24.52 -29.58 -3.57
CA ASP A 150 -23.11 -29.28 -3.39
C ASP A 150 -22.90 -27.75 -3.36
N SER A 151 -21.75 -27.33 -2.86
CA SER A 151 -21.40 -25.93 -2.73
C SER A 151 -19.91 -25.68 -2.94
N SER A 152 -19.59 -24.51 -3.48
CA SER A 152 -18.22 -24.02 -3.59
C SER A 152 -18.13 -22.63 -2.98
N SER A 153 -16.96 -22.23 -2.52
CA SER A 153 -16.74 -20.91 -1.93
C SER A 153 -15.33 -20.39 -2.21
N TYR A 154 -15.19 -19.07 -2.24
CA TYR A 154 -13.89 -18.39 -2.24
C TYR A 154 -14.01 -17.07 -1.44
N GLU A 155 -12.87 -16.44 -1.17
CA GLU A 155 -12.76 -15.27 -0.29
C GLU A 155 -12.29 -14.02 -1.03
N PHE A 156 -12.86 -12.88 -0.66
CA PHE A 156 -12.42 -11.55 -1.05
C PHE A 156 -11.85 -10.79 0.16
N LYS A 157 -10.76 -10.04 -0.06
CA LYS A 157 -10.36 -8.94 0.83
C LYS A 157 -10.85 -7.64 0.22
N THR A 158 -11.64 -6.87 0.95
CA THR A 158 -11.99 -5.50 0.57
C THR A 158 -11.33 -4.49 1.51
N SER A 159 -10.81 -3.41 0.94
CA SER A 159 -10.05 -2.37 1.67
C SER A 159 -10.53 -0.98 1.27
N ILE A 160 -10.40 0.01 2.16
CA ILE A 160 -10.60 1.42 1.80
C ILE A 160 -9.26 1.94 1.26
N THR A 161 -9.31 2.62 0.12
CA THR A 161 -8.08 3.16 -0.49
C THR A 161 -7.41 4.17 0.45
N PRO A 162 -6.10 4.00 0.73
CA PRO A 162 -5.40 4.93 1.60
C PRO A 162 -5.29 6.32 0.96
N VAL A 163 -5.04 7.33 1.79
CA VAL A 163 -4.92 8.73 1.37
C VAL A 163 -3.54 9.27 1.74
N ALA A 164 -2.76 9.64 0.73
CA ALA A 164 -1.49 10.34 0.91
C ALA A 164 -1.72 11.85 1.09
N LYS A 165 -0.98 12.50 1.99
CA LYS A 165 -1.12 13.94 2.27
C LYS A 165 0.04 14.75 1.71
N ASP A 166 -0.27 15.93 1.22
CA ASP A 166 0.75 16.90 0.80
C ASP A 166 1.61 17.33 1.98
N ALA A 167 2.86 17.71 1.70
CA ALA A 167 3.80 18.19 2.71
C ALA A 167 4.69 19.31 2.17
N LYS A 168 5.33 20.04 3.08
CA LYS A 168 6.31 21.08 2.77
C LYS A 168 7.52 20.96 3.67
N PHE A 169 8.71 21.13 3.10
CA PHE A 169 9.97 21.13 3.83
C PHE A 169 10.88 22.25 3.36
N GLU A 170 11.54 22.89 4.32
CA GLU A 170 12.62 23.84 4.07
C GLU A 170 13.97 23.11 4.11
N GLN A 171 14.94 23.45 3.26
CA GLN A 171 16.28 22.87 3.28
C GLN A 171 17.37 23.90 2.97
N ASP A 172 18.19 24.14 3.97
CA ASP A 172 19.47 24.83 3.85
C ASP A 172 20.42 24.09 2.87
N LEU A 173 20.92 24.78 1.84
CA LEU A 173 22.00 24.28 0.97
C LEU A 173 23.34 24.35 1.71
N MET A 174 23.77 23.21 2.24
CA MET A 174 25.05 23.06 2.93
C MET A 174 26.21 23.32 1.99
N PRO A 175 27.37 23.80 2.49
CA PRO A 175 28.56 24.05 1.68
C PRO A 175 29.26 22.74 1.29
N LYS A 176 28.61 21.97 0.43
CA LYS A 176 29.05 20.68 -0.12
C LYS A 176 28.32 20.42 -1.44
N ASP A 177 28.83 19.47 -2.20
CA ASP A 177 28.31 19.21 -3.55
C ASP A 177 26.85 18.73 -3.59
N ILE A 178 26.44 17.93 -2.60
CA ILE A 178 25.06 17.43 -2.45
C ILE A 178 24.57 17.69 -1.02
N SER A 179 23.45 18.39 -0.92
CA SER A 179 22.74 18.62 0.32
C SER A 179 21.58 17.65 0.46
N THR A 180 21.46 17.00 1.62
CA THR A 180 20.42 16.02 1.90
C THR A 180 19.73 16.38 3.21
N LYS A 181 18.40 16.40 3.18
CA LYS A 181 17.57 16.50 4.38
C LYS A 181 16.47 15.44 4.33
N CYS A 182 16.12 14.89 5.49
CA CYS A 182 15.04 13.91 5.60
C CYS A 182 13.88 14.49 6.42
N GLY A 183 12.67 14.02 6.11
CA GLY A 183 11.43 14.40 6.77
C GLY A 183 10.44 13.23 6.77
N THR A 184 9.45 13.28 7.67
CA THR A 184 8.40 12.26 7.75
C THR A 184 7.16 12.73 7.01
N LEU A 185 6.68 11.91 6.08
CA LEU A 185 5.40 12.11 5.39
C LEU A 185 4.23 11.56 6.22
N SER A 186 3.02 11.97 5.87
CA SER A 186 1.80 11.50 6.52
C SER A 186 0.84 10.93 5.48
N ALA A 187 0.27 9.78 5.80
CA ALA A 187 -0.82 9.17 5.07
C ALA A 187 -1.83 8.60 6.06
N THR A 188 -3.05 8.35 5.59
CA THR A 188 -4.11 7.73 6.38
C THR A 188 -4.64 6.50 5.68
N ASP A 189 -5.02 5.52 6.48
CA ASP A 189 -5.66 4.28 6.09
C ASP A 189 -6.72 4.02 7.16
N GLU A 190 -7.97 3.79 6.76
CA GLU A 190 -9.08 3.73 7.73
C GLU A 190 -9.07 2.41 8.52
N GLU A 191 -8.51 1.36 7.93
CA GLU A 191 -8.34 0.03 8.50
C GLU A 191 -7.09 -0.08 9.39
N GLY A 192 -6.12 0.81 9.18
CA GLY A 192 -4.82 0.74 9.82
C GLY A 192 -3.91 -0.33 9.21
N ASP A 193 -4.15 -0.71 7.95
CA ASP A 193 -3.28 -1.57 7.17
C ASP A 193 -1.88 -0.96 7.03
N ALA A 194 -0.88 -1.82 6.94
CA ALA A 194 0.51 -1.39 6.83
C ALA A 194 0.75 -0.75 5.45
N LEU A 195 1.21 0.50 5.45
CA LEU A 195 1.43 1.27 4.24
C LEU A 195 2.86 1.13 3.69
N THR A 196 2.95 1.11 2.37
CA THR A 196 4.20 1.19 1.61
C THR A 196 4.24 2.48 0.79
N TYR A 197 5.38 3.16 0.77
CA TYR A 197 5.59 4.47 0.17
C TYR A 197 6.44 4.35 -1.08
N VAL A 198 6.04 5.04 -2.15
CA VAL A 198 6.77 5.07 -3.42
C VAL A 198 6.81 6.49 -3.98
N VAL A 199 7.97 6.89 -4.51
CA VAL A 199 8.11 8.14 -5.26
C VAL A 199 7.46 7.94 -6.62
N ALA A 200 6.46 8.76 -6.94
CA ALA A 200 5.76 8.72 -8.22
C ALA A 200 6.49 9.53 -9.30
N SER A 201 7.05 10.68 -8.93
CA SER A 201 7.91 11.49 -9.79
C SER A 201 8.84 12.35 -8.94
N ASN A 202 10.08 12.53 -9.39
CA ASN A 202 11.07 13.38 -8.73
C ASN A 202 11.01 14.83 -9.22
N GLY A 203 11.59 15.73 -8.42
CA GLY A 203 11.77 17.12 -8.79
C GLY A 203 12.92 17.33 -9.77
N SER A 204 13.09 18.59 -10.17
CA SER A 204 14.09 19.00 -11.16
C SER A 204 15.43 19.37 -10.54
N LEU A 205 15.44 19.74 -9.25
CA LEU A 205 16.61 20.19 -8.51
C LEU A 205 17.13 19.14 -7.52
N GLY A 206 16.44 18.00 -7.38
CA GLY A 206 16.85 16.92 -6.50
C GLY A 206 16.09 15.61 -6.70
N THR A 207 16.40 14.65 -5.84
CA THR A 207 15.84 13.30 -5.85
C THR A 207 15.38 12.91 -4.45
N ALA A 208 14.11 12.51 -4.34
CA ALA A 208 13.50 11.90 -3.18
C ALA A 208 13.80 10.40 -3.14
N THR A 209 14.09 9.89 -1.95
CA THR A 209 14.32 8.46 -1.72
C THR A 209 13.71 8.03 -0.39
N PHE A 210 13.04 6.87 -0.39
CA PHE A 210 12.67 6.16 0.82
C PHE A 210 13.72 5.09 1.08
N SER A 211 14.45 5.18 2.21
CA SER A 211 15.43 4.14 2.55
C SER A 211 14.75 2.80 2.85
N LYS A 212 13.52 2.84 3.33
CA LYS A 212 12.63 1.69 3.51
C LYS A 212 11.22 2.08 3.08
N PRO A 213 10.61 1.40 2.10
CA PRO A 213 9.27 1.71 1.64
C PRO A 213 8.20 1.61 2.73
N THR A 214 8.43 0.86 3.81
CA THR A 214 7.47 0.70 4.92
C THR A 214 7.56 1.80 5.98
N GLU A 215 8.49 2.75 5.83
CA GLU A 215 8.68 3.86 6.75
C GLU A 215 8.31 5.17 6.05
N SER A 216 7.66 6.09 6.76
CA SER A 216 7.27 7.39 6.20
C SER A 216 8.42 8.38 6.07
N LEU A 217 9.65 7.99 6.43
CA LEU A 217 10.84 8.81 6.33
C LEU A 217 11.31 8.88 4.87
N VAL A 218 11.25 10.08 4.30
CA VAL A 218 11.79 10.40 2.97
C VAL A 218 13.03 11.28 3.11
N CYS A 219 14.05 11.03 2.32
CA CYS A 219 15.22 11.89 2.21
C CYS A 219 15.25 12.53 0.83
N TYR A 220 15.37 13.86 0.78
CA TYR A 220 15.54 14.63 -0.45
C TYR A 220 17.00 15.06 -0.57
N SER A 221 17.64 14.68 -1.68
CA SER A 221 19.03 15.06 -1.99
C SER A 221 19.05 15.96 -3.21
N THR A 222 19.76 17.07 -3.14
CA THR A 222 19.90 18.00 -4.28
C THR A 222 20.69 17.34 -5.40
N ASN A 223 20.53 17.86 -6.62
CA ASN A 223 21.48 17.61 -7.69
C ASN A 223 22.87 18.15 -7.28
N SER A 224 23.91 17.53 -7.84
CA SER A 224 25.30 17.97 -7.66
C SER A 224 25.47 19.42 -8.11
N GLY A 225 26.15 20.22 -7.27
CA GLY A 225 26.50 21.60 -7.59
C GLY A 225 25.35 22.62 -7.51
N LEU A 226 24.21 22.29 -6.89
CA LEU A 226 23.12 23.26 -6.68
C LEU A 226 23.58 24.37 -5.73
N VAL A 227 23.49 25.64 -6.16
CA VAL A 227 23.99 26.81 -5.41
C VAL A 227 22.97 27.94 -5.24
N SER A 228 21.81 27.85 -5.87
CA SER A 228 20.75 28.86 -5.82
C SER A 228 19.58 28.40 -4.96
N SER A 229 18.96 29.33 -4.25
CA SER A 229 17.69 29.09 -3.56
C SER A 229 16.56 28.86 -4.56
N GLY A 230 15.45 28.30 -4.08
CA GLY A 230 14.25 28.12 -4.88
C GLY A 230 13.45 26.88 -4.54
N LEU A 231 12.27 26.82 -5.15
CA LEU A 231 11.32 25.73 -4.94
C LEU A 231 11.60 24.56 -5.88
N ASP A 232 11.44 23.36 -5.34
CA ASP A 232 11.32 22.11 -6.08
C ASP A 232 10.13 21.31 -5.54
N SER A 233 9.72 20.28 -6.27
CA SER A 233 8.64 19.42 -5.81
C SER A 233 8.76 18.02 -6.36
N PHE A 234 8.45 17.03 -5.55
CA PHE A 234 8.27 15.66 -5.99
C PHE A 234 6.87 15.17 -5.61
N THR A 235 6.45 14.07 -6.21
CA THR A 235 5.17 13.43 -5.88
C THR A 235 5.37 12.01 -5.39
N TYR A 236 4.45 11.55 -4.55
CA TYR A 236 4.50 10.21 -3.99
C TYR A 236 3.10 9.60 -3.88
N LYS A 237 3.07 8.28 -3.71
CA LYS A 237 1.87 7.51 -3.39
C LYS A 237 2.16 6.59 -2.21
N VAL A 238 1.10 6.14 -1.55
CA VAL A 238 1.15 5.02 -0.61
C VAL A 238 0.24 3.89 -1.07
N SER A 239 0.55 2.67 -0.68
CA SER A 239 -0.29 1.49 -0.92
C SER A 239 -0.42 0.64 0.34
N ASP A 240 -1.63 0.14 0.58
CA ASP A 240 -2.02 -0.84 1.61
C ASP A 240 -1.84 -2.30 1.12
N GLY A 241 -1.30 -2.50 -0.09
CA GLY A 241 -1.17 -3.80 -0.75
C GLY A 241 -2.41 -4.24 -1.53
N VAL A 242 -3.50 -3.47 -1.47
CA VAL A 242 -4.74 -3.69 -2.25
C VAL A 242 -4.89 -2.61 -3.32
N SER A 243 -4.69 -1.36 -2.95
CA SER A 243 -4.85 -0.21 -3.82
C SER A 243 -3.77 0.85 -3.60
N ASP A 244 -3.59 1.70 -4.61
CA ASP A 244 -2.75 2.89 -4.53
C ASP A 244 -3.58 4.09 -4.08
N SER A 245 -2.99 4.94 -3.23
CA SER A 245 -3.57 6.22 -2.86
C SER A 245 -3.66 7.20 -4.03
N ASN A 246 -4.29 8.36 -3.75
CA ASN A 246 -4.07 9.57 -4.53
C ASN A 246 -2.56 9.91 -4.63
N VAL A 247 -2.20 10.68 -5.66
CA VAL A 247 -0.86 11.27 -5.78
C VAL A 247 -0.80 12.50 -4.88
N ALA A 248 0.13 12.52 -3.94
CA ALA A 248 0.40 13.66 -3.07
C ALA A 248 1.67 14.39 -3.49
N THR A 249 1.70 15.70 -3.27
CA THR A 249 2.81 16.59 -3.62
C THR A 249 3.59 16.99 -2.38
N VAL A 250 4.92 16.89 -2.46
CA VAL A 250 5.82 17.40 -1.44
C VAL A 250 6.58 18.58 -2.05
N GLN A 251 6.35 19.77 -1.49
CA GLN A 251 7.10 20.97 -1.83
C GLN A 251 8.39 21.02 -1.01
N TRP A 252 9.49 21.35 -1.66
CA TRP A 252 10.79 21.51 -1.06
C TRP A 252 11.31 22.91 -1.38
N ASP A 253 11.62 23.69 -0.35
CA ASP A 253 12.12 25.05 -0.52
C ASP A 253 13.57 25.11 -0.07
N PHE A 254 14.45 25.48 -1.00
CA PHE A 254 15.89 25.52 -0.78
C PHE A 254 16.34 26.92 -0.43
N HIS A 255 17.04 27.05 0.69
CA HIS A 255 17.61 28.31 1.13
C HIS A 255 19.13 28.32 0.97
N THR A 256 19.68 29.46 0.57
CA THR A 256 21.12 29.72 0.48
C THR A 256 21.37 31.22 0.45
N ASP A 257 22.62 31.67 0.38
CA ASP A 257 22.96 33.09 0.41
C ASP A 257 23.53 33.49 -0.97
N PRO A 258 22.94 34.47 -1.68
CA PRO A 258 23.30 34.78 -3.08
C PRO A 258 24.77 35.11 -3.30
N LEU A 259 25.45 35.72 -2.33
CA LEU A 259 26.86 36.09 -2.42
C LEU A 259 27.81 35.00 -1.89
N TYR A 260 27.30 33.89 -1.34
CA TYR A 260 28.14 32.80 -0.82
C TYR A 260 29.09 32.24 -1.88
N VAL A 261 28.62 32.12 -3.14
CA VAL A 261 29.45 31.66 -4.27
C VAL A 261 30.67 32.56 -4.52
N HIS A 262 30.65 33.79 -4.01
CA HIS A 262 31.72 34.78 -4.07
C HIS A 262 32.50 34.91 -2.76
N GLN A 263 32.37 33.99 -1.81
CA GLN A 263 33.15 33.99 -0.57
C GLN A 263 34.27 32.95 -0.64
N TRP A 264 35.30 33.26 -1.42
CA TRP A 264 36.46 32.38 -1.61
C TRP A 264 37.11 31.99 -0.27
N HIS A 265 37.07 32.87 0.73
CA HIS A 265 37.64 32.59 2.05
C HIS A 265 36.94 31.43 2.78
N LEU A 266 35.67 31.14 2.45
CA LEU A 266 34.93 29.99 2.98
C LEU A 266 35.11 28.75 2.11
N GLU A 267 35.02 28.92 0.79
CA GLU A 267 35.12 27.85 -0.20
C GLU A 267 35.73 28.37 -1.51
N ASN A 268 37.00 28.07 -1.76
CA ASN A 268 37.74 28.55 -2.91
C ASN A 268 37.78 27.50 -4.03
N LYS A 269 36.95 27.71 -5.05
CA LYS A 269 36.88 26.99 -6.33
C LYS A 269 37.68 27.66 -7.45
N GLY A 270 38.50 28.67 -7.14
CA GLY A 270 39.25 29.46 -8.13
C GLY A 270 38.42 30.58 -8.79
N GLN A 271 37.38 31.04 -8.11
CA GLN A 271 36.52 32.15 -8.56
C GLN A 271 37.24 33.51 -8.46
N SER A 272 36.81 34.51 -9.25
CA SER A 272 37.44 35.84 -9.31
C SER A 272 36.89 36.85 -8.30
N ASN A 273 35.66 36.65 -7.82
CA ASN A 273 35.00 37.44 -6.77
C ASN A 273 35.06 38.95 -7.02
N PHE A 274 34.58 39.33 -8.20
CA PHE A 274 34.56 40.71 -8.69
C PHE A 274 35.96 41.32 -8.91
N ALA A 275 37.04 40.55 -8.73
CA ALA A 275 38.39 40.94 -9.10
C ALA A 275 38.71 40.65 -10.57
N SER A 276 39.82 41.21 -11.05
CA SER A 276 40.30 41.05 -12.43
C SER A 276 41.05 39.74 -12.70
N SER A 277 41.43 39.00 -11.66
CA SER A 277 42.12 37.71 -11.77
C SER A 277 41.53 36.68 -10.81
N ASN A 278 41.66 35.41 -11.17
CA ASN A 278 41.18 34.30 -10.36
C ASN A 278 42.14 33.99 -9.21
N GLY A 279 41.60 33.52 -8.09
CA GLY A 279 42.38 32.88 -7.04
C GLY A 279 42.86 31.48 -7.43
N LYS A 280 43.72 30.89 -6.58
CA LYS A 280 44.08 29.47 -6.66
C LYS A 280 43.09 28.65 -5.83
N ALA A 281 42.43 27.67 -6.45
CA ALA A 281 41.46 26.81 -5.77
C ALA A 281 42.09 26.07 -4.57
N GLY A 282 41.30 25.89 -3.50
CA GLY A 282 41.69 25.25 -2.25
C GLY A 282 42.48 26.13 -1.27
N GLU A 283 42.86 27.35 -1.66
CA GLU A 283 43.47 28.33 -0.75
C GLU A 283 42.35 29.06 0.02
N ASP A 284 41.75 28.37 0.99
CA ASP A 284 40.68 28.85 1.89
C ASP A 284 40.87 28.33 3.33
N ILE A 285 39.97 28.70 4.24
CA ILE A 285 40.07 28.30 5.65
C ILE A 285 39.55 26.88 5.93
N GLN A 286 39.10 26.13 4.91
CA GLN A 286 38.58 24.77 5.00
C GLN A 286 37.41 24.58 6.00
N VAL A 287 36.53 25.58 6.12
CA VAL A 287 35.41 25.57 7.11
C VAL A 287 34.18 24.80 6.63
N THR A 288 34.06 24.52 5.33
CA THR A 288 32.87 23.90 4.72
C THR A 288 32.51 22.55 5.37
N GLY A 289 33.50 21.73 5.72
CA GLY A 289 33.30 20.47 6.44
C GLY A 289 32.72 20.67 7.84
N SER A 290 33.18 21.69 8.58
CA SER A 290 32.65 22.03 9.91
C SER A 290 31.18 22.45 9.82
N ILE A 291 30.85 23.34 8.89
CA ILE A 291 29.49 23.84 8.70
C ILE A 291 28.56 22.69 8.27
N SER A 292 28.99 21.87 7.30
CA SER A 292 28.22 20.72 6.82
C SER A 292 27.98 19.64 7.90
N ASN A 293 28.85 19.57 8.91
CA ASN A 293 28.69 18.71 10.08
C ASN A 293 27.89 19.37 11.22
N GLY A 294 27.34 20.56 11.00
CA GLY A 294 26.47 21.28 11.95
C GLY A 294 27.19 22.26 12.88
N TYR A 295 28.52 22.40 12.79
CA TYR A 295 29.29 23.35 13.59
C TYR A 295 29.17 24.75 12.98
N THR A 296 28.26 25.56 13.52
CA THR A 296 27.85 26.85 12.94
C THR A 296 28.10 28.05 13.86
N GLY A 297 28.82 27.86 14.97
CA GLY A 297 29.02 28.88 16.01
C GLY A 297 27.82 29.09 16.93
N LYS A 298 26.75 28.29 16.79
CA LYS A 298 25.62 28.32 17.70
C LYS A 298 26.07 28.21 19.16
N SER A 299 25.51 29.08 20.00
CA SER A 299 25.84 29.21 21.44
C SER A 299 27.20 29.83 21.76
N VAL A 300 27.95 30.32 20.75
CA VAL A 300 29.14 31.16 20.96
C VAL A 300 28.74 32.62 20.82
N THR A 301 29.26 33.48 21.70
CA THR A 301 29.12 34.94 21.57
C THR A 301 30.47 35.54 21.23
N VAL A 302 30.51 36.40 20.22
CA VAL A 302 31.70 37.14 19.78
C VAL A 302 31.44 38.63 19.96
N ALA A 303 32.40 39.31 20.58
CA ALA A 303 32.42 40.76 20.67
C ALA A 303 33.33 41.33 19.57
N VAL A 304 32.78 42.21 18.74
CA VAL A 304 33.50 42.99 17.74
C VAL A 304 33.81 44.33 18.35
N VAL A 305 35.08 44.57 18.67
CA VAL A 305 35.59 45.84 19.20
C VAL A 305 36.23 46.59 18.04
N ASP A 306 35.52 47.56 17.47
CA ASP A 306 35.92 48.22 16.22
C ASP A 306 35.32 49.65 16.12
N SER A 307 35.18 50.19 14.91
CA SER A 307 34.64 51.50 14.59
C SER A 307 33.11 51.58 14.63
N GLY A 308 32.43 50.45 14.81
CA GLY A 308 30.97 50.33 14.87
C GLY A 308 30.48 48.92 14.57
N LEU A 309 29.16 48.75 14.63
CA LEU A 309 28.45 47.57 14.12
C LEU A 309 27.02 47.98 13.80
N GLU A 310 26.62 47.88 12.53
CA GLU A 310 25.25 48.10 12.08
C GLU A 310 24.36 46.94 12.56
N ILE A 311 23.80 47.11 13.76
CA ILE A 311 23.07 46.04 14.45
C ILE A 311 21.74 45.68 13.79
N ASP A 312 21.18 46.57 12.97
CA ASP A 312 19.95 46.37 12.21
C ASP A 312 20.19 45.90 10.76
N HIS A 313 21.44 45.62 10.37
CA HIS A 313 21.74 45.10 9.03
C HIS A 313 21.00 43.79 8.77
N GLU A 314 20.38 43.65 7.58
CA GLU A 314 19.48 42.53 7.24
C GLU A 314 20.15 41.15 7.40
N ASP A 315 21.45 41.10 7.16
CA ASP A 315 22.25 39.87 7.25
C ASP A 315 22.95 39.68 8.62
N LEU A 316 22.78 40.59 9.58
CA LEU A 316 23.42 40.51 10.91
C LEU A 316 22.43 40.50 12.07
N SER A 317 21.34 41.24 11.97
CA SER A 317 20.41 41.52 13.08
C SER A 317 19.92 40.27 13.80
N SER A 318 19.64 39.18 13.09
CA SER A 318 19.22 37.89 13.68
C SER A 318 20.28 37.22 14.56
N ASN A 319 21.54 37.59 14.39
CA ASN A 319 22.67 37.10 15.17
C ASN A 319 23.12 38.14 16.22
N VAL A 320 22.64 39.38 16.21
CA VAL A 320 23.00 40.39 17.23
C VAL A 320 22.28 40.10 18.55
N VAL A 321 23.01 40.21 19.67
CA VAL A 321 22.42 40.11 21.02
C VAL A 321 21.69 41.42 21.35
N PRO A 322 20.36 41.42 21.55
CA PRO A 322 19.62 42.63 21.89
C PRO A 322 20.14 43.28 23.17
N GLY A 323 20.48 44.57 23.11
CA GLY A 323 21.09 45.30 24.23
C GLY A 323 22.46 44.76 24.67
N GLY A 324 23.10 43.91 23.87
CA GLY A 324 24.38 43.29 24.19
C GLY A 324 25.60 44.13 23.81
N SER A 325 25.38 45.22 23.08
CA SER A 325 26.38 46.12 22.52
C SER A 325 26.47 47.43 23.31
N TYR A 326 27.51 48.20 23.07
CA TYR A 326 27.69 49.52 23.69
C TYR A 326 28.47 50.45 22.77
N ASN A 327 28.11 51.73 22.75
CA ASN A 327 28.76 52.77 21.95
C ASN A 327 29.46 53.76 22.89
N PHE A 328 30.79 53.74 22.90
CA PHE A 328 31.60 54.60 23.78
C PHE A 328 31.62 56.08 23.36
N VAL A 329 31.13 56.44 22.17
CA VAL A 329 31.12 57.83 21.68
C VAL A 329 29.92 58.60 22.24
N ASP A 330 28.76 57.96 22.35
CA ASP A 330 27.51 58.60 22.77
C ASP A 330 26.87 58.00 24.03
N ASP A 331 27.53 57.02 24.68
CA ASP A 331 27.04 56.31 25.88
C ASP A 331 25.72 55.56 25.63
N GLY A 332 25.52 55.07 24.39
CA GLY A 332 24.35 54.32 23.94
C GLY A 332 24.55 52.81 23.84
N SER A 333 23.48 52.05 23.59
CA SER A 333 23.52 50.60 23.31
C SER A 333 23.56 50.25 21.83
N ASP A 334 23.52 51.26 20.95
CA ASP A 334 23.55 51.11 19.50
C ASP A 334 24.93 51.58 18.97
N PRO A 335 25.81 50.64 18.61
CA PRO A 335 27.13 50.93 18.06
C PRO A 335 27.09 51.22 16.54
N THR A 336 25.92 51.41 15.94
CA THR A 336 25.80 51.70 14.51
C THR A 336 26.50 53.00 14.16
N SER A 337 27.42 52.94 13.19
CA SER A 337 28.10 54.12 12.69
C SER A 337 27.13 55.06 11.98
N SER A 338 27.23 56.37 12.20
CA SER A 338 26.46 57.36 11.46
C SER A 338 26.96 57.57 10.01
N ASN A 339 28.00 56.85 9.59
CA ASN A 339 28.56 56.94 8.24
C ASN A 339 27.72 56.15 7.23
N SER A 340 27.35 56.77 6.10
CA SER A 340 26.54 56.15 5.05
C SER A 340 27.33 55.29 4.05
N SER A 341 28.66 55.18 4.17
CA SER A 341 29.50 54.32 3.32
C SER A 341 29.80 52.94 3.93
N GLY A 342 29.12 52.59 5.02
CA GLY A 342 29.46 51.46 5.87
C GLY A 342 30.62 51.77 6.81
N ASP A 343 30.86 50.85 7.75
CA ASP A 343 31.96 50.90 8.70
C ASP A 343 32.78 49.60 8.70
N HIS A 344 33.97 49.67 9.27
CA HIS A 344 34.90 48.54 9.26
C HIS A 344 34.42 47.39 10.16
N GLY A 345 33.78 47.69 11.29
CA GLY A 345 33.33 46.68 12.24
C GLY A 345 32.14 45.88 11.73
N THR A 346 31.23 46.49 10.98
CA THR A 346 30.16 45.80 10.25
C THR A 346 30.71 44.81 9.23
N ALA A 347 31.74 45.19 8.47
CA ALA A 347 32.41 44.27 7.54
C ALA A 347 33.10 43.10 8.28
N VAL A 348 33.78 43.38 9.39
CA VAL A 348 34.38 42.35 10.27
C VAL A 348 33.31 41.40 10.82
N ALA A 349 32.20 41.95 11.33
CA ALA A 349 31.09 41.17 11.86
C ALA A 349 30.42 40.30 10.79
N GLY A 350 30.29 40.79 9.56
CA GLY A 350 29.83 40.01 8.40
C GLY A 350 30.69 38.78 8.15
N LEU A 351 32.02 38.93 8.12
CA LEU A 351 32.94 37.79 7.98
C LEU A 351 32.79 36.79 9.12
N ILE A 352 32.59 37.25 10.35
CA ILE A 352 32.42 36.37 11.52
C ILE A 352 31.09 35.63 11.43
N GLY A 353 29.99 36.33 11.21
CA GLY A 353 28.66 35.86 11.58
C GLY A 353 27.51 36.45 10.80
N SER A 354 27.68 36.81 9.53
CA SER A 354 26.50 37.04 8.68
C SER A 354 25.62 35.78 8.65
N ARG A 355 24.31 36.00 8.63
CA ARG A 355 23.33 34.93 8.84
C ARG A 355 23.29 34.02 7.63
N GLY A 356 23.64 32.76 7.81
CA GLY A 356 23.51 31.77 6.73
C GLY A 356 22.07 31.32 6.50
N TRP A 357 21.77 31.00 5.24
CA TRP A 357 20.52 30.43 4.73
C TRP A 357 19.29 31.32 4.98
N ASN A 358 19.43 32.61 4.73
CA ASN A 358 18.34 33.59 4.82
C ASN A 358 17.95 34.20 3.48
N ASP A 359 18.49 33.70 2.37
CA ASP A 359 18.28 34.22 0.99
C ASP A 359 18.81 35.63 0.75
N LEU A 360 19.64 36.15 1.65
CA LEU A 360 20.22 37.48 1.59
C LEU A 360 21.74 37.40 1.59
N GLY A 361 22.39 38.49 1.17
CA GLY A 361 23.82 38.72 1.41
C GLY A 361 24.73 37.52 1.18
N GLY A 362 25.63 37.31 2.15
CA GLY A 362 26.60 36.22 2.17
C GLY A 362 26.43 35.37 3.42
N ARG A 363 27.48 34.62 3.80
CA ARG A 363 27.50 33.75 4.96
C ARG A 363 28.69 34.07 5.86
N GLY A 364 28.50 34.13 7.17
CA GLY A 364 29.61 34.20 8.11
C GLY A 364 30.37 32.88 8.20
N VAL A 365 31.62 32.92 8.68
CA VAL A 365 32.37 31.71 9.09
C VAL A 365 31.56 30.90 10.13
N ALA A 366 30.86 31.61 11.01
CA ALA A 366 30.03 31.07 12.07
C ALA A 366 28.59 31.62 11.94
N PRO A 367 27.78 31.09 10.99
CA PRO A 367 26.53 31.74 10.56
C PRO A 367 25.39 31.74 11.59
N LYS A 368 25.55 31.04 12.72
CA LYS A 368 24.58 30.98 13.82
C LYS A 368 25.19 31.46 15.15
N VAL A 369 26.30 32.21 15.10
CA VAL A 369 26.94 32.85 16.26
C VAL A 369 26.09 34.00 16.79
N SER A 370 26.34 34.41 18.04
CA SER A 370 25.81 35.67 18.58
C SER A 370 26.87 36.78 18.52
N LEU A 371 26.48 37.97 18.09
CA LEU A 371 27.36 39.13 17.90
C LEU A 371 27.03 40.25 18.88
N LYS A 372 28.07 40.97 19.30
CA LYS A 372 28.01 42.22 20.07
C LYS A 372 29.00 43.21 19.48
N GLY A 373 28.66 44.50 19.46
CA GLY A 373 29.54 45.58 18.99
C GLY A 373 29.96 46.50 20.13
N PHE A 374 31.21 46.98 20.09
CA PHE A 374 31.84 47.85 21.08
C PHE A 374 32.75 48.89 20.45
#